data_AF-A0A7C3TA18-F1
#
_entry.id   AF-A0A7C3TA18-F1
#
_cell.length_a   1.000
_cell.length_b   1.000
_cell.length_c   1.000
_cell.angle_alpha   90.00
_cell.angle_beta   90.00
_cell.angle_gamma   90.00
#
_symmetry.space_group_name_H-M   'P 1'
#
loop_
_entity.id
_entity.type
_entity.pdbx_description
1 polymer ?
#
loop_
_entity_poly.entity_id
_entity_poly.type
_entity_poly.pdbx_seq_one_letter_code
_entity_poly.pdbx_strand_id
1 'polypeptide(L)'
;MDPATRRKLLLAILPLAVAVVMLQARIDPFVRELNKGSRTPFAGLTTEFILGPLLGMQQAVAGLLWVRADEFFHEGDYDAILPMVRMVTWLDPHNLDVYITGAWHLAYNFTGSNERSDRRYIPAAQKLLEEGDANNPGVYDIAFELGWQNTDKIKDYQRAYYWYRICAYERKAADERGELTKPVPMFVWHQLAHSLARLGRIDESIEVWRKALAISNKLVREDPKDWSRRNVRDSERHNLELTLKRKFSRYTHEIDWTIDSKRTKSLDPVTGQPSPADSYLFLNNDEIRVKRDQYAAVGQTPPPMNVGQPRPPAVEPPWETAFDVRPTFIEDKVLDLKGQFNVGDGARVTIRLHDENWRPPHLKAFTFDIDQSVTLMQDQHSVRQGKWGR
;
A
#
# COMPACT_ATOMS: atom_id res chain seq x y z
N MET A 1 -21.48 20.06 51.80
CA MET A 1 -20.92 18.70 51.98
C MET A 1 -20.46 18.56 53.42
N ASP A 2 -20.94 17.55 54.14
CA ASP A 2 -20.61 17.41 55.56
C ASP A 2 -19.10 17.07 55.76
N PRO A 3 -18.47 17.48 56.88
CA PRO A 3 -17.07 17.21 57.18
C PRO A 3 -16.66 15.73 57.10
N ALA A 4 -17.55 14.81 57.49
CA ALA A 4 -17.32 13.37 57.43
C ALA A 4 -17.31 12.87 55.98
N THR A 5 -18.22 13.37 55.14
CA THR A 5 -18.22 13.10 53.70
C THR A 5 -16.94 13.63 53.02
N ARG A 6 -16.44 14.81 53.42
CA ARG A 6 -15.17 15.37 52.92
C ARG A 6 -13.97 14.53 53.33
N ARG A 7 -13.94 14.01 54.55
CA ARG A 7 -12.86 13.15 55.04
C ARG A 7 -12.85 11.80 54.32
N LYS A 8 -14.01 11.20 54.05
CA LYS A 8 -14.13 9.95 53.28
C LYS A 8 -13.69 10.12 51.82
N LEU A 9 -14.07 11.22 51.17
CA LEU A 9 -13.61 11.54 49.81
C LEU A 9 -12.10 11.78 49.75
N LEU A 10 -11.53 12.53 50.70
CA LEU A 10 -10.08 12.74 50.76
C LEU A 10 -9.31 11.42 50.98
N LEU A 11 -9.83 10.53 51.82
CA LEU A 11 -9.24 9.20 52.05
C LEU A 11 -9.35 8.29 50.81
N ALA A 12 -10.33 8.48 49.93
CA ALA A 12 -10.45 7.76 48.66
C ALA A 12 -9.59 8.38 47.54
N ILE A 13 -9.44 9.71 47.52
CA ILE A 13 -8.66 10.44 46.52
C ILE A 13 -7.15 10.27 46.76
N LEU A 14 -6.70 10.19 48.01
CA LEU A 14 -5.28 10.03 48.33
C LEU A 14 -4.63 8.80 47.68
N PRO A 15 -5.18 7.57 47.81
CA PRO A 15 -4.61 6.40 47.15
C PRO A 15 -4.70 6.46 45.61
N LEU A 16 -5.75 7.09 45.06
CA LEU A 16 -5.84 7.36 43.62
C LEU A 16 -4.75 8.33 43.16
N ALA A 17 -4.50 9.40 43.90
CA ALA A 17 -3.44 10.36 43.61
C ALA A 17 -2.05 9.72 43.73
N VAL A 18 -1.83 8.86 44.73
CA VAL A 18 -0.59 8.07 44.86
C VAL A 18 -0.44 7.10 43.70
N ALA A 19 -1.51 6.40 43.31
CA ALA A 19 -1.50 5.51 42.15
C ALA A 19 -1.19 6.27 40.86
N VAL A 20 -1.76 7.46 40.67
CA VAL A 20 -1.46 8.35 39.54
C VAL A 20 0.00 8.79 39.58
N VAL A 21 0.54 9.22 40.73
CA VAL A 21 1.96 9.62 40.84
C VAL A 21 2.91 8.46 40.54
N MET A 22 2.60 7.25 41.03
CA MET A 22 3.41 6.06 40.76
C MET A 22 3.32 5.64 39.29
N LEU A 23 2.14 5.77 38.68
CA LEU A 23 1.93 5.53 37.25
C LEU A 23 2.67 6.58 36.41
N GLN A 24 2.60 7.85 36.80
CA GLN A 24 3.28 8.94 36.12
C GLN A 24 4.80 8.78 36.20
N ALA A 25 5.34 8.38 37.35
CA ALA A 25 6.77 8.08 37.50
C ALA A 25 7.25 6.92 36.60
N ARG A 26 6.33 6.00 36.22
CA ARG A 26 6.60 4.92 35.25
C ARG A 26 6.47 5.39 33.80
N ILE A 27 5.59 6.37 33.53
CA ILE A 27 5.30 6.93 32.20
C ILE A 27 6.30 8.04 31.82
N ASP A 28 6.76 8.84 32.78
CA ASP A 28 7.63 10.01 32.58
C ASP A 28 8.93 9.71 31.83
N PRO A 29 9.64 8.58 32.06
CA PRO A 29 10.79 8.21 31.23
C PRO A 29 10.43 8.04 29.76
N PHE A 30 9.29 7.42 29.47
CA PHE A 30 8.77 7.24 28.10
C PHE A 30 8.34 8.57 27.48
N VAL A 31 7.67 9.44 28.24
CA VAL A 31 7.29 10.79 27.79
C VAL A 31 8.51 11.67 27.50
N ARG A 32 9.56 11.59 28.32
CA ARG A 32 10.82 12.31 28.07
C ARG A 32 11.55 11.79 26.83
N GLU A 33 11.48 10.50 26.57
CA GLU A 33 12.07 9.89 25.38
C GLU A 33 11.33 10.29 24.09
N LEU A 34 10.02 10.49 24.17
CA LEU A 34 9.19 10.98 23.06
C LEU A 34 9.30 12.50 22.86
N ASN A 35 9.53 13.27 23.93
CA ASN A 35 9.69 14.73 23.88
C ASN A 35 11.15 15.15 23.58
N LYS A 36 11.76 14.58 22.53
CA LYS A 36 13.08 15.03 22.05
C LYS A 36 13.00 16.31 21.20
N GLY A 37 11.80 16.68 20.77
CA GLY A 37 11.53 17.92 20.04
C GLY A 37 11.76 19.18 20.88
N SER A 38 11.98 20.31 20.20
CA SER A 38 12.26 21.60 20.84
C SER A 38 11.07 22.20 21.59
N ARG A 39 9.86 21.68 21.35
CA ARG A 39 8.59 22.13 21.91
C ARG A 39 7.94 21.03 22.73
N THR A 40 7.28 21.40 23.83
CA THR A 40 6.44 20.51 24.60
C THR A 40 5.14 20.26 23.82
N PRO A 41 4.83 19.02 23.38
CA PRO A 41 3.65 18.73 22.55
C PRO A 41 2.32 19.12 23.20
N PHE A 42 2.35 19.27 24.54
CA PHE A 42 1.22 19.55 25.40
C PHE A 42 1.15 20.99 25.91
N ALA A 43 2.11 21.86 25.54
CA ALA A 43 2.06 23.25 25.97
C ALA A 43 0.84 23.96 25.38
N GLY A 44 0.05 24.60 26.26
CA GLY A 44 -1.18 25.30 25.89
C GLY A 44 -2.45 24.45 25.98
N LEU A 45 -2.35 23.16 26.30
CA LEU A 45 -3.54 22.33 26.51
C LEU A 45 -4.23 22.70 27.83
N THR A 46 -5.47 23.13 27.72
CA THR A 46 -6.36 23.51 28.82
C THR A 46 -6.85 22.28 29.60
N THR A 47 -7.43 22.51 30.79
CA THR A 47 -7.99 21.48 31.68
C THR A 47 -9.02 20.56 31.00
N GLU A 48 -9.59 21.00 29.87
CA GLU A 48 -10.52 20.24 29.03
C GLU A 48 -9.94 18.93 28.48
N PHE A 49 -8.62 18.82 28.25
CA PHE A 49 -8.00 17.56 27.80
C PHE A 49 -7.92 16.49 28.89
N ILE A 50 -7.93 16.90 30.17
CA ILE A 50 -7.94 16.00 31.32
C ILE A 50 -9.38 15.68 31.72
N LEU A 51 -10.25 16.70 31.75
CA LEU A 51 -11.64 16.54 32.19
C LEU A 51 -12.54 15.95 31.10
N GLY A 52 -12.31 16.27 29.82
CA GLY A 52 -13.13 15.79 28.70
C GLY A 52 -13.19 14.26 28.61
N PRO A 53 -12.06 13.52 28.62
CA PRO A 53 -12.09 12.07 28.59
C PRO A 53 -12.77 11.46 29.83
N LEU A 54 -12.59 12.09 31.01
CA LEU A 54 -13.25 11.67 32.26
C LEU A 54 -14.78 11.88 32.23
N LEU A 55 -15.25 12.78 31.37
CA LEU A 55 -16.67 13.12 31.19
C LEU A 55 -17.30 12.42 29.97
N GLY A 56 -16.59 11.49 29.31
CA GLY A 56 -17.12 10.78 28.14
C GLY A 56 -16.99 11.53 26.82
N MET A 57 -16.13 12.56 26.76
CA MET A 57 -15.87 13.36 25.55
C MET A 57 -14.56 12.94 24.85
N GLN A 58 -14.18 11.66 24.93
CA GLN A 58 -12.90 11.17 24.43
C GLN A 58 -12.70 11.49 22.94
N GLN A 59 -13.74 11.31 22.11
CA GLN A 59 -13.69 11.59 20.67
C GLN A 59 -13.46 13.08 20.36
N ALA A 60 -14.07 13.98 21.13
CA ALA A 60 -13.88 15.42 20.96
C ALA A 60 -12.44 15.84 21.31
N VAL A 61 -11.90 15.25 22.37
CA VAL A 61 -10.51 15.46 22.80
C VAL A 61 -9.53 14.90 21.77
N ALA A 62 -9.82 13.70 21.24
CA ALA A 62 -9.06 13.09 20.16
C ALA A 62 -9.06 13.99 18.90
N GLY A 63 -10.21 14.55 18.52
CA GLY A 63 -10.30 15.50 17.40
C GLY A 63 -9.42 16.74 17.61
N LEU A 64 -9.42 17.32 18.82
CA LEU A 64 -8.61 18.51 19.11
C LEU A 64 -7.10 18.19 19.13
N LEU A 65 -6.71 17.04 19.67
CA LEU A 65 -5.33 16.56 19.60
C LEU A 65 -4.89 16.33 18.15
N TRP A 66 -5.79 15.84 17.29
CA TRP A 66 -5.48 15.61 15.88
C TRP A 66 -5.26 16.92 15.12
N VAL A 67 -6.08 17.95 15.36
CA VAL A 67 -5.84 19.31 14.82
C VAL A 67 -4.48 19.85 15.27
N ARG A 68 -4.12 19.64 16.54
CA ARG A 68 -2.80 20.08 17.04
C ARG A 68 -1.65 19.32 16.37
N ALA A 69 -1.83 18.04 16.09
CA ALA A 69 -0.83 17.22 15.38
C ALA A 69 -0.59 17.73 13.95
N ASP A 70 -1.64 18.19 13.26
CA ASP A 70 -1.57 18.79 11.93
C ASP A 70 -0.80 20.12 11.94
N GLU A 71 -0.96 20.95 12.97
CA GLU A 71 -0.15 22.17 13.14
C GLU A 71 1.34 21.85 13.27
N PHE A 72 1.71 20.88 14.12
CA PHE A 72 3.11 20.45 14.24
C PHE A 72 3.66 19.84 12.96
N PHE A 73 2.81 19.18 12.16
CA PHE A 73 3.18 18.70 10.83
C PHE A 73 3.54 19.85 9.88
N HIS A 74 2.71 20.89 9.82
CA HIS A 74 2.99 22.07 9.01
C HIS A 74 4.24 22.84 9.45
N GLU A 75 4.59 22.75 10.74
CA GLU A 75 5.81 23.34 11.30
C GLU A 75 7.07 22.47 11.11
N GLY A 76 6.90 21.20 10.72
CA GLY A 76 8.00 20.23 10.54
C GLY A 76 8.54 19.62 11.84
N ASP A 77 7.86 19.79 12.98
CA ASP A 77 8.25 19.20 14.27
C ASP A 77 7.68 17.78 14.39
N TYR A 78 8.25 16.86 13.62
CA TYR A 78 7.77 15.48 13.51
C TYR A 78 7.86 14.71 14.84
N ASP A 79 8.82 15.05 15.70
CA ASP A 79 8.98 14.44 17.03
C ASP A 79 7.76 14.74 17.92
N ALA A 80 7.19 15.94 17.81
CA ALA A 80 6.01 16.33 18.58
C ALA A 80 4.74 15.57 18.16
N ILE A 81 4.60 15.19 16.88
CA ILE A 81 3.41 14.53 16.32
C ILE A 81 3.20 13.14 16.91
N LEU A 82 4.29 12.42 17.21
CA LEU A 82 4.24 11.01 17.62
C LEU A 82 3.42 10.78 18.90
N PRO A 83 3.67 11.48 20.02
CA PRO A 83 2.80 11.45 21.19
C PRO A 83 1.31 11.67 20.88
N MET A 84 1.00 12.63 20.00
CA MET A 84 -0.38 12.95 19.62
C MET A 84 -1.06 11.79 18.89
N VAL A 85 -0.42 11.19 17.90
CA VAL A 85 -0.93 10.00 17.21
C VAL A 85 -1.27 8.89 18.21
N ARG A 86 -0.41 8.66 19.21
CA ARG A 86 -0.65 7.60 20.19
C ARG A 86 -1.82 7.89 21.12
N MET A 87 -1.99 9.14 21.55
CA MET A 87 -3.12 9.47 22.43
C MET A 87 -4.43 9.47 21.68
N VAL A 88 -4.46 9.97 20.44
CA VAL A 88 -5.66 9.94 19.60
C VAL A 88 -6.09 8.50 19.39
N THR A 89 -5.17 7.59 19.03
CA THR A 89 -5.50 6.15 18.88
C THR A 89 -5.96 5.49 20.17
N TRP A 90 -5.49 5.94 21.35
CA TRP A 90 -5.97 5.44 22.64
C TRP A 90 -7.35 5.99 23.03
N LEU A 91 -7.60 7.28 22.76
CA LEU A 91 -8.86 7.96 23.09
C LEU A 91 -9.99 7.59 22.13
N ASP A 92 -9.67 7.42 20.85
CA ASP A 92 -10.60 7.05 19.79
C ASP A 92 -10.00 5.96 18.90
N PRO A 93 -10.03 4.68 19.34
CA PRO A 93 -9.45 3.56 18.59
C PRO A 93 -10.17 3.25 17.29
N HIS A 94 -11.33 3.86 17.03
CA HIS A 94 -12.09 3.70 15.80
C HIS A 94 -11.89 4.81 14.78
N ASN A 95 -11.04 5.80 15.10
CA ASN A 95 -10.66 6.85 14.17
C ASN A 95 -9.75 6.27 13.07
N LEU A 96 -10.28 6.05 11.87
CA LEU A 96 -9.50 5.47 10.77
C LEU A 96 -8.41 6.44 10.27
N ASP A 97 -8.72 7.73 10.26
CA ASP A 97 -7.86 8.78 9.70
C ASP A 97 -6.54 8.88 10.45
N VAL A 98 -6.52 8.74 11.79
CA VAL A 98 -5.27 8.77 12.56
C VAL A 98 -4.38 7.57 12.24
N TYR A 99 -4.95 6.37 12.03
CA TYR A 99 -4.15 5.20 11.66
C TYR A 99 -3.60 5.33 10.25
N ILE A 100 -4.46 5.70 9.29
CA ILE A 100 -4.12 5.80 7.87
C ILE A 100 -3.13 6.95 7.64
N THR A 101 -3.52 8.15 8.04
CA THR A 101 -2.74 9.38 7.82
C THR A 101 -1.50 9.37 8.70
N GLY A 102 -1.60 8.97 9.97
CA GLY A 102 -0.45 8.85 10.86
C GLY A 102 0.59 7.85 10.33
N ALA A 103 0.18 6.69 9.83
CA ALA A 103 1.09 5.73 9.23
C ALA A 103 1.66 6.22 7.89
N TRP A 104 0.88 6.98 7.11
CA TRP A 104 1.39 7.62 5.91
C TRP A 104 2.47 8.64 6.24
N HIS A 105 2.27 9.54 7.22
CA HIS A 105 3.30 10.48 7.64
C HIS A 105 4.57 9.76 8.11
N LEU A 106 4.44 8.76 8.98
CA LEU A 106 5.56 7.94 9.45
C LEU A 106 6.35 7.34 8.28
N ALA A 107 5.68 6.77 7.29
CA ALA A 107 6.35 6.07 6.19
C ALA A 107 6.84 6.99 5.06
N TYR A 108 6.29 8.20 4.90
CA TYR A 108 6.54 9.04 3.73
C TYR A 108 7.14 10.41 4.05
N ASN A 109 6.80 11.01 5.19
CA ASN A 109 7.10 12.42 5.46
C ASN A 109 8.05 12.64 6.63
N PHE A 110 8.19 11.67 7.52
CA PHE A 110 9.19 11.78 8.58
C PHE A 110 10.56 11.69 7.93
N THR A 111 11.25 12.82 7.86
CA THR A 111 12.51 12.95 7.14
C THR A 111 13.71 12.91 8.08
N GLY A 112 14.83 12.40 7.57
CA GLY A 112 16.14 12.61 8.20
C GLY A 112 16.72 13.98 7.87
N SER A 113 17.96 14.24 8.29
CA SER A 113 18.68 15.51 8.09
C SER A 113 18.76 16.03 6.65
N ASN A 114 18.47 15.19 5.66
CA ASN A 114 18.57 15.50 4.23
C ASN A 114 17.19 15.59 3.56
N GLU A 115 16.12 15.83 4.33
CA GLU A 115 14.72 15.92 3.84
C GLU A 115 14.24 14.68 3.07
N ARG A 116 14.91 13.54 3.26
CA ARG A 116 14.48 12.25 2.71
C ARG A 116 13.72 11.50 3.77
N SER A 117 12.59 10.92 3.38
CA SER A 117 11.83 10.00 4.21
C SER A 117 12.73 8.93 4.83
N ASP A 118 12.74 8.89 6.17
CA ASP A 118 13.51 7.96 6.96
C ASP A 118 12.78 6.62 7.04
N ARG A 119 13.38 5.60 6.42
CA ARG A 119 12.77 4.27 6.32
C ARG A 119 12.73 3.51 7.64
N ARG A 120 13.43 3.99 8.68
CA ARG A 120 13.39 3.39 10.02
C ARG A 120 12.01 3.50 10.67
N TYR A 121 11.16 4.44 10.22
CA TYR A 121 9.78 4.58 10.68
C TYR A 121 8.77 3.63 9.99
N ILE A 122 9.14 2.95 8.90
CA ILE A 122 8.25 2.01 8.18
C ILE A 122 7.69 0.91 9.10
N PRO A 123 8.50 0.25 9.96
CA PRO A 123 7.99 -0.76 10.88
C PRO A 123 6.95 -0.22 11.87
N ALA A 124 7.17 1.00 12.39
CA ALA A 124 6.20 1.68 13.25
C ALA A 124 4.92 2.00 12.48
N ALA A 125 5.02 2.50 11.25
CA ALA A 125 3.87 2.74 10.38
C ALA A 125 3.05 1.47 10.11
N GLN A 126 3.73 0.36 9.76
CA GLN A 126 3.07 -0.94 9.57
C GLN A 126 2.36 -1.41 10.84
N LYS A 127 2.98 -1.24 12.02
CA LYS A 127 2.35 -1.62 13.29
C LYS A 127 1.15 -0.76 13.65
N LEU A 128 1.24 0.55 13.39
CA LEU A 128 0.12 1.46 13.61
C LEU A 128 -1.09 1.00 12.79
N LEU A 129 -0.88 0.68 11.51
CA LEU A 129 -1.95 0.15 10.66
C LEU A 129 -2.45 -1.23 11.11
N GLU A 130 -1.57 -2.15 11.53
CA GLU A 130 -1.99 -3.45 12.06
C GLU A 130 -2.83 -3.31 13.34
N GLU A 131 -2.46 -2.39 14.24
CA GLU A 131 -3.26 -2.06 15.42
C GLU A 131 -4.61 -1.46 15.02
N GLY A 132 -4.61 -0.56 14.03
CA GLY A 132 -5.84 -0.01 13.46
C GLY A 132 -6.77 -1.07 12.86
N ASP A 133 -6.24 -2.05 12.13
CA ASP A 133 -7.00 -3.17 11.55
C ASP A 133 -7.57 -4.08 12.65
N ALA A 134 -6.82 -4.30 13.74
CA ALA A 134 -7.28 -5.03 14.90
C ALA A 134 -8.41 -4.32 15.65
N ASN A 135 -8.33 -2.99 15.77
CA ASN A 135 -9.37 -2.16 16.40
C ASN A 135 -10.59 -1.94 15.49
N ASN A 136 -10.42 -2.04 14.17
CA ASN A 136 -11.47 -1.78 13.17
C ASN A 136 -11.66 -2.98 12.22
N PRO A 137 -12.02 -4.16 12.75
CA PRO A 137 -12.13 -5.36 11.94
C PRO A 137 -13.24 -5.20 10.90
N GLY A 138 -12.94 -5.52 9.64
CA GLY A 138 -13.92 -5.53 8.55
C GLY A 138 -13.91 -4.27 7.67
N VAL A 139 -13.30 -3.18 8.14
CA VAL A 139 -13.09 -1.97 7.33
C VAL A 139 -12.02 -2.25 6.27
N TYR A 140 -12.28 -1.83 5.03
CA TYR A 140 -11.36 -2.10 3.93
C TYR A 140 -10.19 -1.09 3.88
N ASP A 141 -10.38 0.14 4.33
CA ASP A 141 -9.45 1.27 4.19
C ASP A 141 -8.08 0.97 4.81
N ILE A 142 -8.04 0.49 6.06
CA ILE A 142 -6.76 0.18 6.74
C ILE A 142 -6.05 -1.01 6.07
N ALA A 143 -6.79 -2.07 5.74
CA ALA A 143 -6.23 -3.22 5.02
C ALA A 143 -5.71 -2.82 3.63
N PHE A 144 -6.40 -1.90 2.95
CA PHE A 144 -5.94 -1.34 1.68
C PHE A 144 -4.62 -0.59 1.86
N GLU A 145 -4.50 0.24 2.90
CA GLU A 145 -3.28 1.00 3.17
C GLU A 145 -2.09 0.13 3.57
N LEU A 146 -2.34 -0.96 4.32
CA LEU A 146 -1.33 -2.00 4.54
C LEU A 146 -0.85 -2.57 3.19
N GLY A 147 -1.76 -2.85 2.26
CA GLY A 147 -1.41 -3.30 0.92
C GLY A 147 -0.66 -2.25 0.09
N TRP A 148 -1.10 -0.98 0.17
CA TRP A 148 -0.52 0.15 -0.57
C TRP A 148 0.90 0.46 -0.12
N GLN A 149 1.13 0.62 1.17
CA GLN A 149 2.46 0.87 1.71
C GLN A 149 3.42 -0.29 1.36
N ASN A 150 2.94 -1.54 1.37
CA ASN A 150 3.74 -2.68 0.94
C ASN A 150 4.04 -2.70 -0.58
N THR A 151 3.13 -2.20 -1.40
CA THR A 151 3.31 -2.10 -2.87
C THR A 151 4.23 -0.95 -3.26
N ASP A 152 4.03 0.20 -2.64
CA ASP A 152 4.62 1.46 -3.05
C ASP A 152 5.90 1.78 -2.27
N LYS A 153 5.86 1.77 -0.94
CA LYS A 153 7.04 2.13 -0.15
C LYS A 153 8.01 0.98 0.04
N ILE A 154 7.49 -0.15 0.50
CA ILE A 154 8.28 -1.29 0.98
C ILE A 154 8.71 -2.18 -0.20
N LYS A 155 7.87 -2.28 -1.24
CA LYS A 155 8.01 -3.23 -2.36
C LYS A 155 8.02 -4.69 -1.90
N ASP A 156 7.28 -5.02 -0.84
CA ASP A 156 6.96 -6.39 -0.44
C ASP A 156 5.64 -6.79 -1.10
N TYR A 157 5.74 -7.31 -2.32
CA TYR A 157 4.56 -7.66 -3.11
C TYR A 157 3.80 -8.87 -2.54
N GLN A 158 4.46 -9.72 -1.74
CA GLN A 158 3.80 -10.88 -1.12
C GLN A 158 2.90 -10.41 0.02
N ARG A 159 3.40 -9.51 0.85
CA ARG A 159 2.62 -8.88 1.92
C ARG A 159 1.54 -7.96 1.37
N ALA A 160 1.82 -7.23 0.29
CA ALA A 160 0.81 -6.44 -0.40
C ALA A 160 -0.34 -7.33 -0.92
N TYR A 161 -0.01 -8.44 -1.59
CA TYR A 161 -0.98 -9.43 -2.04
C TYR A 161 -1.87 -9.94 -0.91
N TYR A 162 -1.27 -10.30 0.24
CA TYR A 162 -2.01 -10.77 1.41
C TYR A 162 -3.07 -9.75 1.85
N TRP A 163 -2.68 -8.49 2.03
CA TRP A 163 -3.59 -7.45 2.50
C TRP A 163 -4.65 -7.07 1.47
N TYR A 164 -4.30 -6.96 0.19
CA TYR A 164 -5.28 -6.72 -0.87
C TYR A 164 -6.26 -7.86 -1.06
N ARG A 165 -5.84 -9.11 -0.83
CA ARG A 165 -6.74 -10.26 -0.86
C ARG A 165 -7.74 -10.18 0.28
N ILE A 166 -7.30 -9.90 1.52
CA ILE A 166 -8.19 -9.68 2.65
C ILE A 166 -9.17 -8.55 2.33
N CYS A 167 -8.65 -7.41 1.85
CA CYS A 167 -9.45 -6.27 1.46
C CYS A 167 -10.54 -6.64 0.43
N ALA A 168 -10.18 -7.34 -0.66
CA ALA A 168 -11.10 -7.68 -1.74
C ALA A 168 -12.16 -8.72 -1.35
N TYR A 169 -11.84 -9.68 -0.47
CA TYR A 169 -12.70 -10.84 -0.20
C TYR A 169 -13.37 -10.84 1.16
N GLU A 170 -12.78 -10.15 2.16
CA GLU A 170 -13.17 -10.26 3.56
C GLU A 170 -13.58 -8.92 4.19
N ARG A 171 -13.37 -7.80 3.49
CA ARG A 171 -13.68 -6.44 3.98
C ARG A 171 -14.85 -5.81 3.22
N LYS A 172 -15.36 -4.72 3.79
CA LYS A 172 -16.47 -3.91 3.23
C LYS A 172 -16.20 -2.42 3.43
N ALA A 173 -16.88 -1.61 2.64
CA ALA A 173 -16.91 -0.17 2.82
C ALA A 173 -18.10 0.24 3.70
N ALA A 174 -17.94 1.33 4.44
CA ALA A 174 -19.03 1.92 5.22
C ALA A 174 -20.07 2.59 4.30
N ASP A 175 -21.35 2.49 4.65
CA ASP A 175 -22.40 3.32 4.07
C ASP A 175 -22.49 4.71 4.71
N GLU A 176 -23.49 5.50 4.34
CA GLU A 176 -23.65 6.87 4.86
C GLU A 176 -23.88 6.92 6.38
N ARG A 177 -24.23 5.79 7.00
CA ARG A 177 -24.47 5.65 8.44
C ARG A 177 -23.26 5.07 9.18
N GLY A 178 -22.18 4.72 8.46
CA GLY A 178 -21.02 4.06 9.03
C GLY A 178 -21.13 2.53 9.08
N GLU A 179 -22.21 1.92 8.57
CA GLU A 179 -22.38 0.47 8.62
C GLU A 179 -21.61 -0.21 7.49
N LEU A 180 -20.92 -1.31 7.80
CA LEU A 180 -20.11 -2.06 6.83
C LEU A 180 -20.97 -2.94 5.92
N THR A 181 -21.67 -2.31 4.99
CA THR A 181 -22.65 -2.96 4.10
C THR A 181 -22.25 -2.88 2.62
N LYS A 182 -21.46 -1.87 2.23
CA LYS A 182 -21.12 -1.63 0.83
C LYS A 182 -19.98 -2.54 0.35
N PRO A 183 -20.02 -2.95 -0.93
CA PRO A 183 -18.87 -3.62 -1.54
C PRO A 183 -17.66 -2.70 -1.54
N VAL A 184 -16.46 -3.27 -1.48
CA VAL A 184 -15.23 -2.49 -1.59
C VAL A 184 -15.10 -1.83 -2.97
N PRO A 185 -14.44 -0.67 -3.06
CA PRO A 185 -14.19 0.00 -4.34
C PRO A 185 -13.40 -0.86 -5.33
N MET A 186 -13.61 -0.65 -6.63
CA MET A 186 -12.97 -1.45 -7.68
C MET A 186 -11.45 -1.34 -7.72
N PHE A 187 -10.87 -0.22 -7.26
CA PHE A 187 -9.42 -0.07 -7.19
C PHE A 187 -8.75 -1.12 -6.29
N VAL A 188 -9.47 -1.67 -5.30
CA VAL A 188 -8.96 -2.76 -4.45
C VAL A 188 -8.68 -4.01 -5.29
N TRP A 189 -9.60 -4.36 -6.19
CA TRP A 189 -9.43 -5.50 -7.11
C TRP A 189 -8.27 -5.26 -8.09
N HIS A 190 -8.10 -4.01 -8.54
CA HIS A 190 -7.01 -3.63 -9.44
C HIS A 190 -5.67 -3.83 -8.76
N GLN A 191 -5.54 -3.36 -7.52
CA GLN A 191 -4.32 -3.51 -6.74
C GLN A 191 -4.01 -4.97 -6.42
N LEU A 192 -5.02 -5.79 -6.12
CA LEU A 192 -4.85 -7.23 -5.96
C LEU A 192 -4.29 -7.86 -7.25
N ALA A 193 -4.88 -7.57 -8.40
CA ALA A 193 -4.42 -8.11 -9.67
C ALA A 193 -3.00 -7.65 -10.02
N HIS A 194 -2.68 -6.38 -9.77
CA HIS A 194 -1.33 -5.85 -9.96
C HIS A 194 -0.30 -6.51 -9.03
N SER A 195 -0.64 -6.77 -7.77
CA SER A 195 0.25 -7.46 -6.82
C SER A 195 0.58 -8.89 -7.29
N LEU A 196 -0.41 -9.63 -7.78
CA LEU A 196 -0.21 -10.96 -8.37
C LEU A 196 0.70 -10.90 -9.60
N ALA A 197 0.50 -9.90 -10.47
CA ALA A 197 1.36 -9.72 -11.63
C ALA A 197 2.82 -9.40 -11.24
N ARG A 198 3.02 -8.61 -10.19
CA ARG A 198 4.35 -8.29 -9.64
C ARG A 198 5.04 -9.51 -9.02
N LEU A 199 4.27 -10.45 -8.47
CA LEU A 199 4.74 -11.74 -7.98
C LEU A 199 5.01 -12.77 -9.10
N GLY A 200 4.75 -12.41 -10.36
CA GLY A 200 4.86 -13.35 -11.49
C GLY A 200 3.72 -14.38 -11.56
N ARG A 201 2.71 -14.27 -10.70
CA ARG A 201 1.50 -15.11 -10.66
C ARG A 201 0.47 -14.61 -11.70
N ILE A 202 0.89 -14.66 -12.97
CA ILE A 202 0.15 -14.03 -14.08
C ILE A 202 -1.22 -14.66 -14.30
N ASP A 203 -1.35 -15.98 -14.15
CA ASP A 203 -2.64 -16.68 -14.33
C ASP A 203 -3.67 -16.24 -13.29
N GLU A 204 -3.25 -16.17 -12.02
CA GLU A 204 -4.12 -15.69 -10.95
C GLU A 204 -4.47 -14.21 -11.13
N SER A 205 -3.54 -13.39 -11.62
CA SER A 205 -3.80 -11.99 -11.96
C SER A 205 -4.92 -11.87 -13.01
N ILE A 206 -4.90 -12.72 -14.05
CA ILE A 206 -5.93 -12.77 -15.10
C ILE A 206 -7.30 -13.12 -14.49
N GLU A 207 -7.35 -14.09 -13.58
CA GLU A 207 -8.62 -14.47 -12.92
C GLU A 207 -9.19 -13.33 -12.07
N VAL A 208 -8.34 -12.59 -11.36
CA VAL A 208 -8.78 -11.41 -10.61
C VAL A 208 -9.30 -10.32 -11.55
N TRP A 209 -8.62 -10.05 -12.67
CA TRP A 209 -9.10 -9.10 -13.67
C TRP A 209 -10.44 -9.51 -14.29
N ARG A 210 -10.62 -10.80 -14.62
CA ARG A 210 -11.90 -11.33 -15.11
C ARG A 210 -13.02 -11.13 -14.11
N LYS A 211 -12.74 -11.37 -12.82
CA LYS A 211 -13.70 -11.12 -11.74
C LYS A 211 -14.04 -9.64 -11.60
N ALA A 212 -13.04 -8.76 -11.59
CA ALA A 212 -13.25 -7.31 -11.53
C ALA A 212 -14.13 -6.83 -12.70
N LEU A 213 -13.80 -7.26 -13.92
CA LEU A 213 -14.55 -6.92 -15.13
C LEU A 213 -15.99 -7.44 -15.10
N ALA A 214 -16.24 -8.62 -14.53
CA ALA A 214 -17.59 -9.13 -14.35
C ALA A 214 -18.42 -8.26 -13.39
N ILE A 215 -17.81 -7.77 -12.31
CA ILE A 215 -18.45 -6.87 -11.34
C ILE A 215 -18.77 -5.52 -12.02
N SER A 216 -17.79 -4.90 -12.68
CA SER A 216 -17.99 -3.60 -13.32
C SER A 216 -18.97 -3.66 -14.49
N ASN A 217 -18.99 -4.76 -15.26
CA ASN A 217 -20.02 -5.01 -16.28
C ASN A 217 -21.43 -5.03 -15.68
N LYS A 218 -21.61 -5.65 -14.51
CA LYS A 218 -22.91 -5.62 -13.81
C LYS A 218 -23.28 -4.20 -13.40
N LEU A 219 -22.34 -3.45 -12.81
CA LEU A 219 -22.57 -2.06 -12.38
C LEU A 219 -22.91 -1.14 -13.57
N VAL A 220 -22.26 -1.32 -14.73
CA VAL A 220 -22.57 -0.57 -15.96
C VAL A 220 -23.95 -0.94 -16.52
N ARG A 221 -24.43 -2.18 -16.34
CA ARG A 221 -25.80 -2.54 -16.75
C ARG A 221 -26.86 -1.88 -15.87
N GLU A 222 -26.59 -1.76 -14.58
CA GLU A 222 -27.48 -1.10 -13.62
C GLU A 222 -27.59 0.40 -13.89
N ASP A 223 -26.49 1.06 -14.25
CA ASP A 223 -26.49 2.45 -14.70
C ASP A 223 -25.57 2.65 -15.92
N PRO A 224 -26.09 2.52 -17.14
CA PRO A 224 -25.30 2.66 -18.36
C PRO A 224 -24.83 4.08 -18.65
N LYS A 225 -25.45 5.11 -18.03
CA LYS A 225 -25.13 6.51 -18.30
C LYS A 225 -23.98 7.00 -17.42
N ASP A 226 -23.78 6.40 -16.25
CA ASP A 226 -22.65 6.68 -15.36
C ASP A 226 -21.31 6.55 -16.10
N TRP A 227 -20.64 7.68 -16.28
CA TRP A 227 -19.34 7.74 -16.94
C TRP A 227 -18.24 7.07 -16.11
N SER A 228 -18.29 7.21 -14.78
CA SER A 228 -17.29 6.65 -13.87
C SER A 228 -17.28 5.13 -13.94
N ARG A 229 -18.47 4.49 -13.89
CA ARG A 229 -18.59 3.03 -14.03
C ARG A 229 -18.05 2.52 -15.36
N ARG A 230 -18.35 3.21 -16.46
CA ARG A 230 -17.82 2.86 -17.80
C ARG A 230 -16.31 2.99 -17.86
N ASN A 231 -15.75 4.08 -17.31
CA ASN A 231 -14.30 4.32 -17.29
C ASN A 231 -13.56 3.25 -16.47
N VAL A 232 -14.10 2.84 -15.32
CA VAL A 232 -13.55 1.75 -14.50
C VAL A 232 -13.57 0.44 -15.27
N ARG A 233 -14.69 0.05 -15.88
CA ARG A 233 -14.80 -1.16 -16.71
C ARG A 233 -13.81 -1.14 -17.87
N ASP A 234 -13.68 -0.02 -18.58
CA ASP A 234 -12.75 0.10 -19.71
C ASP A 234 -11.29 -0.02 -19.25
N SER A 235 -10.95 0.53 -18.08
CA SER A 235 -9.63 0.38 -17.46
C SER A 235 -9.32 -1.08 -17.10
N GLU A 236 -10.31 -1.81 -16.57
CA GLU A 236 -10.18 -3.23 -16.24
C GLU A 236 -10.01 -4.10 -17.49
N ARG A 237 -10.79 -3.83 -18.53
CA ARG A 237 -10.64 -4.51 -19.82
C ARG A 237 -9.22 -4.28 -20.37
N HIS A 238 -8.76 -3.03 -20.37
CA HIS A 238 -7.41 -2.69 -20.83
C HIS A 238 -6.31 -3.41 -20.01
N ASN A 239 -6.43 -3.43 -18.68
CA ASN A 239 -5.45 -4.11 -17.84
C ASN A 239 -5.47 -5.64 -18.00
N LEU A 240 -6.65 -6.24 -18.19
CA LEU A 240 -6.79 -7.66 -18.53
C LEU A 240 -6.07 -7.95 -19.87
N GLU A 241 -6.32 -7.13 -20.90
CA GLU A 241 -5.66 -7.25 -22.20
C GLU A 241 -4.13 -7.19 -22.07
N LEU A 242 -3.60 -6.23 -21.32
CA LEU A 242 -2.15 -6.12 -21.07
C LEU A 242 -1.61 -7.34 -20.33
N THR A 243 -2.35 -7.90 -19.37
CA THR A 243 -1.92 -9.05 -18.58
C THR A 243 -1.91 -10.33 -19.43
N LEU A 244 -2.90 -10.51 -20.30
CA LEU A 244 -2.94 -11.60 -21.28
C LEU A 244 -1.81 -11.50 -22.30
N LYS A 245 -1.51 -10.28 -22.79
CA LYS A 245 -0.34 -10.04 -23.64
C LYS A 245 0.95 -10.43 -22.93
N ARG A 246 1.12 -10.06 -21.65
CA ARG A 246 2.28 -10.47 -20.82
C ARG A 246 2.35 -11.99 -20.66
N LYS A 247 1.22 -12.67 -20.47
CA LYS A 247 1.17 -14.14 -20.43
C LYS A 247 1.66 -14.71 -21.76
N PHE A 248 1.10 -14.25 -22.87
CA PHE A 248 1.46 -14.71 -24.21
C PHE A 248 2.96 -14.51 -24.49
N SER A 249 3.52 -13.30 -24.25
CA SER A 249 4.95 -13.02 -24.41
C SER A 249 5.88 -13.85 -23.52
N ARG A 250 5.39 -14.40 -22.40
CA ARG A 250 6.19 -15.27 -21.52
C ARG A 250 6.18 -16.73 -21.98
N TYR A 251 5.14 -17.16 -22.70
CA TYR A 251 4.87 -18.57 -22.97
C TYR A 251 4.86 -18.95 -24.45
N THR A 252 4.99 -18.01 -25.39
CA THR A 252 5.19 -18.31 -26.82
C THR A 252 6.57 -17.88 -27.30
N HIS A 253 7.09 -18.59 -28.32
CA HIS A 253 8.49 -18.50 -28.75
C HIS A 253 8.84 -17.19 -29.48
N GLU A 254 7.88 -16.54 -30.14
CA GLU A 254 8.15 -15.41 -31.03
C GLU A 254 6.91 -14.51 -31.11
N ILE A 255 7.06 -13.23 -30.76
CA ILE A 255 6.07 -12.20 -31.11
C ILE A 255 6.84 -10.99 -31.59
N ASP A 256 6.73 -10.72 -32.89
CA ASP A 256 7.19 -9.47 -33.48
C ASP A 256 6.15 -8.38 -33.20
N TRP A 257 6.57 -7.29 -32.56
CA TRP A 257 5.70 -6.16 -32.22
C TRP A 257 6.07 -4.94 -33.05
N THR A 258 5.07 -4.30 -33.66
CA THR A 258 5.17 -2.93 -34.14
C THR A 258 4.41 -2.00 -33.18
N ILE A 259 5.12 -1.06 -32.56
CA ILE A 259 4.53 -0.04 -31.69
C ILE A 259 4.10 1.14 -32.57
N ASP A 260 2.83 1.15 -32.99
CA ASP A 260 2.19 2.38 -33.46
C ASP A 260 1.47 3.04 -32.27
N SER A 261 1.74 4.33 -32.11
CA SER A 261 1.29 5.32 -31.11
C SER A 261 -0.17 5.25 -30.63
N LYS A 262 -1.04 4.42 -31.25
CA LYS A 262 -2.47 4.32 -30.90
C LYS A 262 -3.02 2.90 -30.77
N ARG A 263 -2.33 1.83 -31.20
CA ARG A 263 -2.80 0.42 -31.06
C ARG A 263 -1.64 -0.57 -31.08
N THR A 264 -1.58 -1.50 -30.11
CA THR A 264 -0.69 -2.67 -30.19
C THR A 264 -1.32 -3.73 -31.10
N LYS A 265 -0.69 -4.05 -32.23
CA LYS A 265 -1.02 -5.23 -33.04
C LYS A 265 0.08 -6.27 -32.85
N SER A 266 -0.30 -7.51 -32.52
CA SER A 266 0.62 -8.65 -32.58
C SER A 266 0.77 -9.02 -34.05
N LEU A 267 1.98 -9.37 -34.50
CA LEU A 267 2.22 -9.93 -35.83
C LEU A 267 2.56 -11.43 -35.69
N ASP A 268 2.09 -12.24 -36.63
CA ASP A 268 2.52 -13.62 -36.77
C ASP A 268 3.95 -13.66 -37.35
N PRO A 269 4.92 -14.31 -36.68
CA PRO A 269 6.33 -14.26 -37.06
C PRO A 269 6.68 -15.09 -38.30
N VAL A 270 5.80 -16.01 -38.73
CA VAL A 270 5.99 -16.85 -39.92
C VAL A 270 5.45 -16.16 -41.17
N THR A 271 4.37 -15.41 -41.02
CA THR A 271 3.63 -14.81 -42.14
C THR A 271 3.74 -13.29 -42.23
N GLY A 272 4.21 -12.62 -41.17
CA GLY A 272 4.29 -11.16 -41.07
C GLY A 272 2.93 -10.46 -41.01
N GLN A 273 1.83 -11.21 -40.99
CA GLN A 273 0.48 -10.66 -40.97
C GLN A 273 0.09 -10.23 -39.56
N PRO A 274 -0.79 -9.23 -39.39
CA PRO A 274 -1.41 -8.95 -38.11
C PRO A 274 -2.06 -10.22 -37.58
N SER A 275 -1.65 -10.66 -36.39
CA SER A 275 -2.40 -11.65 -35.63
C SER A 275 -3.85 -11.18 -35.63
N PRO A 276 -4.83 -12.08 -35.88
CA PRO A 276 -6.22 -11.69 -36.01
C PRO A 276 -6.60 -10.75 -34.86
N ALA A 277 -7.36 -9.69 -35.16
CA ALA A 277 -7.84 -8.74 -34.15
C ALA A 277 -8.52 -9.46 -32.97
N ASP A 278 -8.94 -10.70 -33.21
CA ASP A 278 -9.62 -11.63 -32.34
C ASP A 278 -8.76 -12.86 -31.97
N SER A 279 -7.48 -12.69 -31.63
CA SER A 279 -6.83 -13.73 -30.83
C SER A 279 -7.64 -13.89 -29.55
N TYR A 280 -8.34 -15.00 -29.41
CA TYR A 280 -9.44 -15.30 -28.46
C TYR A 280 -9.15 -15.12 -26.95
N LEU A 281 -8.00 -14.55 -26.60
CA LEU A 281 -7.62 -14.22 -25.24
C LEU A 281 -8.53 -13.15 -24.60
N PHE A 282 -9.26 -12.37 -25.40
CA PHE A 282 -9.82 -11.06 -24.99
C PHE A 282 -11.34 -10.96 -24.85
N LEU A 283 -12.08 -12.07 -24.88
CA LEU A 283 -13.55 -12.04 -24.84
C LEU A 283 -14.08 -12.34 -23.44
N ASN A 284 -15.01 -11.53 -22.94
CA ASN A 284 -15.84 -11.88 -21.78
C ASN A 284 -16.90 -12.95 -22.17
N ASN A 285 -17.60 -13.56 -21.20
CA ASN A 285 -18.54 -14.65 -21.48
C ASN A 285 -19.66 -14.30 -22.49
N ASP A 286 -20.10 -13.05 -22.53
CA ASP A 286 -21.10 -12.61 -23.51
C ASP A 286 -20.49 -12.44 -24.90
N GLU A 287 -19.26 -11.95 -24.99
CA GLU A 287 -18.50 -11.84 -26.25
C GLU A 287 -18.07 -13.21 -26.78
N ILE A 288 -17.73 -14.16 -25.90
CA ILE A 288 -17.49 -15.57 -26.23
C ILE A 288 -18.76 -16.19 -26.80
N ARG A 289 -19.93 -15.92 -26.18
CA ARG A 289 -21.22 -16.41 -26.68
C ARG A 289 -21.52 -15.84 -28.07
N VAL A 290 -21.44 -14.52 -28.24
CA VAL A 290 -21.66 -13.87 -29.56
C VAL A 290 -20.72 -14.42 -30.63
N LYS A 291 -19.44 -14.63 -30.31
CA LYS A 291 -18.48 -15.22 -31.25
C LYS A 291 -18.81 -16.69 -31.55
N ARG A 292 -19.18 -17.50 -30.56
CA ARG A 292 -19.65 -18.87 -30.79
C ARG A 292 -20.86 -18.89 -31.72
N ASP A 293 -21.81 -17.98 -31.52
CA ASP A 293 -23.01 -17.87 -32.35
C ASP A 293 -22.65 -17.45 -33.78
N GLN A 294 -21.70 -16.53 -33.97
CA GLN A 294 -21.18 -16.14 -35.29
C GLN A 294 -20.48 -17.29 -36.03
N TYR A 295 -19.67 -18.09 -35.32
CA TYR A 295 -18.99 -19.25 -35.89
C TYR A 295 -19.97 -20.38 -36.22
N ALA A 296 -20.95 -20.62 -35.34
CA ALA A 296 -22.03 -21.56 -35.57
C ALA A 296 -22.87 -21.15 -36.80
N ALA A 297 -23.12 -19.86 -37.00
CA ALA A 297 -23.88 -19.33 -38.14
C ALA A 297 -23.21 -19.58 -39.49
N VAL A 298 -21.88 -19.76 -39.53
CA VAL A 298 -21.11 -20.09 -40.74
C VAL A 298 -20.63 -21.55 -40.77
N GLY A 299 -21.14 -22.41 -39.87
CA GLY A 299 -20.80 -23.83 -39.81
C GLY A 299 -19.33 -24.11 -39.44
N GLN A 300 -18.65 -23.16 -38.80
CA GLN A 300 -17.26 -23.31 -38.37
C GLN A 300 -17.19 -23.50 -36.87
N THR A 301 -16.24 -24.32 -36.40
CA THR A 301 -15.88 -24.36 -34.97
C THR A 301 -14.88 -23.25 -34.65
N PRO A 302 -15.02 -22.55 -33.52
CA PRO A 302 -13.99 -21.63 -33.06
C PRO A 302 -12.65 -22.38 -32.96
N PRO A 303 -11.54 -21.83 -33.48
CA PRO A 303 -10.25 -22.50 -33.36
C PRO A 303 -9.90 -22.69 -31.88
N PRO A 304 -9.32 -23.84 -31.50
CA PRO A 304 -8.94 -24.09 -30.10
C PRO A 304 -7.93 -23.03 -29.65
N MET A 305 -8.18 -22.41 -28.48
CA MET A 305 -7.20 -21.57 -27.80
C MET A 305 -6.05 -22.45 -27.31
N ASN A 306 -5.10 -22.73 -28.18
CA ASN A 306 -3.88 -23.42 -27.79
C ASN A 306 -2.88 -22.36 -27.34
N VAL A 307 -3.02 -21.89 -26.10
CA VAL A 307 -1.87 -21.31 -25.41
C VAL A 307 -0.92 -22.49 -25.25
N GLY A 308 0.16 -22.53 -26.01
CA GLY A 308 1.12 -23.63 -25.98
C GLY A 308 1.61 -23.93 -24.56
N GLN A 309 2.33 -25.03 -24.39
CA GLN A 309 2.90 -25.37 -23.09
C GLN A 309 3.76 -24.20 -22.57
N PRO A 310 3.67 -23.87 -21.27
CA PRO A 310 4.53 -22.87 -20.68
C PRO A 310 5.98 -23.12 -21.10
N ARG A 311 6.69 -22.07 -21.56
CA ARG A 311 8.14 -22.15 -21.70
C ARG A 311 8.69 -22.70 -20.37
N PRO A 312 9.51 -23.76 -20.39
CA PRO A 312 10.22 -24.17 -19.19
C PRO A 312 10.88 -22.93 -18.58
N PRO A 313 10.90 -22.77 -17.25
CA PRO A 313 11.62 -21.67 -16.62
C PRO A 313 12.99 -21.57 -17.27
N ALA A 314 13.37 -20.37 -17.72
CA ALA A 314 14.70 -20.16 -18.27
C ALA A 314 15.70 -20.55 -17.18
N VAL A 315 16.33 -21.71 -17.33
CA VAL A 315 17.28 -22.26 -16.35
C VAL A 315 18.58 -21.46 -16.40
N GLU A 316 18.84 -20.84 -17.55
CA GLU A 316 19.91 -19.89 -17.80
C GLU A 316 19.31 -18.62 -18.42
N PRO A 317 19.86 -17.42 -18.10
CA PRO A 317 19.44 -16.19 -18.73
C PRO A 317 19.55 -16.31 -20.26
N PRO A 318 18.51 -15.96 -21.04
CA PRO A 318 18.54 -16.06 -22.50
C PRO A 318 19.64 -15.20 -23.15
N TRP A 319 20.20 -14.24 -22.40
CA TRP A 319 21.42 -13.50 -22.75
C TRP A 319 22.08 -13.00 -21.46
N GLU A 320 23.39 -12.72 -21.52
CA GLU A 320 24.12 -12.07 -20.45
C GLU A 320 23.64 -10.62 -20.32
N THR A 321 23.03 -10.30 -19.17
CA THR A 321 22.49 -8.96 -18.91
C THR A 321 23.56 -7.93 -18.62
N ALA A 322 24.83 -8.34 -18.50
CA ALA A 322 25.96 -7.51 -18.12
C ALA A 322 25.64 -6.62 -16.89
N PHE A 323 24.89 -7.18 -15.93
CA PHE A 323 24.51 -6.44 -14.73
C PHE A 323 25.75 -6.19 -13.87
N ASP A 324 26.12 -4.93 -13.69
CA ASP A 324 27.17 -4.52 -12.77
C ASP A 324 26.68 -3.39 -11.84
N VAL A 325 27.41 -3.22 -10.74
CA VAL A 325 27.19 -2.17 -9.74
C VAL A 325 28.53 -1.52 -9.43
N ARG A 326 28.60 -0.20 -9.54
CA ARG A 326 29.78 0.62 -9.29
C ARG A 326 29.44 1.65 -8.21
N PRO A 327 29.85 1.39 -6.95
CA PRO A 327 29.71 2.36 -5.87
C PRO A 327 30.79 3.43 -5.96
N THR A 328 30.39 4.69 -5.81
CA THR A 328 31.30 5.84 -5.65
C THR A 328 30.86 6.71 -4.49
N PHE A 329 31.78 7.04 -3.59
CA PHE A 329 31.55 8.04 -2.56
C PHE A 329 31.95 9.41 -3.12
N ILE A 330 30.97 10.26 -3.40
CA ILE A 330 31.20 11.59 -3.95
C ILE A 330 31.51 12.62 -2.85
N GLU A 331 30.99 12.38 -1.64
CA GLU A 331 31.21 13.16 -0.43
C GLU A 331 31.12 12.24 0.79
N ASP A 332 31.49 12.74 1.98
CA ASP A 332 31.33 12.01 3.24
C ASP A 332 29.87 11.57 3.42
N LYS A 333 29.66 10.27 3.56
CA LYS A 333 28.34 9.62 3.70
C LYS A 333 27.39 9.79 2.51
N VAL A 334 27.90 10.21 1.33
CA VAL A 334 27.11 10.30 0.09
C VAL A 334 27.57 9.23 -0.89
N LEU A 335 26.81 8.14 -0.95
CA LEU A 335 27.02 7.01 -1.85
C LEU A 335 26.21 7.20 -3.15
N ASP A 336 26.89 7.23 -4.28
CA ASP A 336 26.31 7.15 -5.63
C ASP A 336 26.50 5.74 -6.20
N LEU A 337 25.44 5.15 -6.73
CA LEU A 337 25.42 3.78 -7.25
C LEU A 337 25.01 3.83 -8.72
N LYS A 338 25.92 3.39 -9.59
CA LYS A 338 25.74 3.37 -11.04
C LYS A 338 26.08 2.00 -11.58
N GLY A 339 25.58 1.67 -12.76
CA GLY A 339 25.95 0.43 -13.41
C GLY A 339 25.38 0.28 -14.81
N GLN A 340 25.66 -0.87 -15.38
CA GLN A 340 25.08 -1.41 -16.58
C GLN A 340 24.01 -2.43 -16.21
N PHE A 341 22.97 -2.42 -17.01
CA PHE A 341 21.97 -3.46 -17.02
C PHE A 341 21.43 -3.50 -18.45
N ASN A 342 21.94 -4.44 -19.24
CA ASN A 342 21.65 -4.58 -20.66
C ASN A 342 20.27 -5.22 -20.89
N VAL A 343 19.26 -4.47 -20.50
CA VAL A 343 17.84 -4.76 -20.68
C VAL A 343 17.16 -3.53 -21.29
N GLY A 344 15.93 -3.71 -21.76
CA GLY A 344 15.16 -2.63 -22.36
C GLY A 344 15.01 -1.41 -21.45
N ASP A 345 15.03 -0.23 -22.07
CA ASP A 345 14.80 1.04 -21.40
C ASP A 345 13.51 1.04 -20.58
N GLY A 346 13.56 1.69 -19.43
CA GLY A 346 12.44 1.73 -18.48
C GLY A 346 12.41 0.57 -17.49
N ALA A 347 13.26 -0.45 -17.64
CA ALA A 347 13.53 -1.39 -16.55
C ALA A 347 13.96 -0.64 -15.29
N ARG A 348 13.67 -1.20 -14.11
CA ARG A 348 13.95 -0.57 -12.82
C ARG A 348 14.92 -1.40 -12.00
N VAL A 349 15.97 -0.77 -11.50
CA VAL A 349 16.89 -1.31 -10.51
C VAL A 349 16.50 -0.74 -9.15
N THR A 350 16.09 -1.60 -8.23
CA THR A 350 15.81 -1.22 -6.84
C THR A 350 17.02 -1.58 -5.99
N ILE A 351 17.55 -0.59 -5.28
CA ILE A 351 18.72 -0.73 -4.41
C ILE A 351 18.22 -0.76 -2.98
N ARG A 352 18.76 -1.66 -2.17
CA ARG A 352 18.62 -1.64 -0.71
C ARG A 352 20.00 -1.76 -0.08
N LEU A 353 20.33 -0.84 0.80
CA LEU A 353 21.55 -0.86 1.61
C LEU A 353 21.13 -0.96 3.07
N HIS A 354 21.70 -1.93 3.79
CA HIS A 354 21.50 -2.12 5.21
C HIS A 354 22.77 -2.68 5.85
N ASP A 355 22.90 -2.52 7.16
CA ASP A 355 24.01 -3.13 7.91
C ASP A 355 23.97 -4.67 7.81
N GLU A 356 25.11 -5.33 8.00
CA GLU A 356 25.24 -6.80 7.86
C GLU A 356 24.32 -7.56 8.84
N ASN A 357 24.16 -7.04 10.04
CA ASN A 357 23.30 -7.58 11.08
C ASN A 357 21.86 -7.04 11.03
N TRP A 358 21.52 -6.20 10.04
CA TRP A 358 20.19 -5.62 9.92
C TRP A 358 19.14 -6.71 9.71
N ARG A 359 18.08 -6.65 10.52
CA ARG A 359 16.90 -7.48 10.34
C ARG A 359 15.68 -6.57 10.27
N PRO A 360 14.70 -6.85 9.38
CA PRO A 360 13.43 -6.15 9.42
C PRO A 360 12.84 -6.30 10.84
N PRO A 361 12.64 -5.20 11.59
CA PRO A 361 12.13 -5.33 12.94
C PRO A 361 10.66 -5.74 12.88
N HIS A 362 10.35 -6.91 13.44
CA HIS A 362 8.99 -7.34 13.70
C HIS A 362 8.59 -6.85 15.08
N LEU A 363 8.17 -5.60 15.13
CA LEU A 363 7.66 -4.99 16.35
C LEU A 363 6.47 -5.81 16.88
N LYS A 364 6.41 -6.08 18.18
CA LYS A 364 5.26 -6.79 18.78
C LYS A 364 4.07 -5.87 18.98
N ALA A 365 4.36 -4.63 19.37
CA ALA A 365 3.39 -3.55 19.52
C ALA A 365 3.94 -2.32 18.79
N PHE A 366 3.06 -1.38 18.48
CA PHE A 366 3.47 -0.08 17.99
C PHE A 366 4.39 0.60 19.03
N THR A 367 5.58 1.01 18.58
CA THR A 367 6.52 1.83 19.34
C THR A 367 7.15 2.86 18.41
N PHE A 368 7.53 3.99 19.00
CA PHE A 368 8.23 5.08 18.33
C PHE A 368 9.76 4.94 18.42
N ASP A 369 10.25 3.95 19.15
CA ASP A 369 11.68 3.72 19.32
C ASP A 369 12.29 3.21 18.02
N ILE A 370 12.99 4.10 17.33
CA ILE A 370 13.79 3.75 16.16
C ILE A 370 15.26 3.74 16.52
N ASP A 371 15.95 2.68 16.10
CA ASP A 371 17.40 2.58 16.29
C ASP A 371 18.11 3.57 15.36
N GLN A 372 18.58 4.66 15.94
CA GLN A 372 19.26 5.73 15.22
C GLN A 372 20.64 5.30 14.69
N SER A 373 21.19 4.20 15.20
CA SER A 373 22.52 3.70 14.79
C SER A 373 22.48 2.84 13.54
N VAL A 374 21.30 2.40 13.12
CA VAL A 374 21.11 1.52 11.97
C VAL A 374 21.03 2.32 10.66
N THR A 375 21.73 1.83 9.63
CA THR A 375 21.60 2.32 8.27
C THR A 375 20.55 1.52 7.51
N LEU A 376 19.54 2.20 6.96
CA LEU A 376 18.57 1.62 6.03
C LEU A 376 18.26 2.59 4.89
N MET A 377 18.73 2.28 3.70
CA MET A 377 18.46 3.05 2.48
C MET A 377 17.79 2.17 1.43
N GLN A 378 16.84 2.75 0.69
CA GLN A 378 16.35 2.17 -0.55
C GLN A 378 16.18 3.25 -1.63
N ASP A 379 16.65 2.98 -2.84
CA ASP A 379 16.51 3.88 -3.98
C ASP A 379 16.07 3.09 -5.22
N GLN A 380 15.63 3.78 -6.27
CA GLN A 380 15.21 3.16 -7.51
C GLN A 380 15.70 3.98 -8.71
N HIS A 381 16.47 3.33 -9.58
CA HIS A 381 16.93 3.91 -10.85
C HIS A 381 16.23 3.25 -12.04
N SER A 382 15.94 4.05 -13.07
CA SER A 382 15.56 3.54 -14.39
C SER A 382 16.79 3.19 -15.20
N VAL A 383 16.72 2.09 -15.94
CA VAL A 383 17.65 1.78 -17.01
C VAL A 383 17.35 2.68 -18.22
N ARG A 384 18.39 3.31 -18.77
CA ARG A 384 18.40 4.03 -20.04
C ARG A 384 19.66 3.69 -20.81
N GLN A 385 19.52 3.26 -22.06
CA GLN A 385 20.62 2.86 -22.92
C GLN A 385 21.55 1.83 -22.25
N GLY A 386 20.94 0.85 -21.57
CA GLY A 386 21.66 -0.21 -20.86
C GLY A 386 22.43 0.25 -19.61
N LYS A 387 22.21 1.48 -19.12
CA LYS A 387 22.85 2.03 -17.92
C LYS A 387 21.82 2.44 -16.88
N TRP A 388 22.16 2.35 -15.60
CA TRP A 388 21.34 2.80 -14.48
C TRP A 388 22.17 3.58 -13.47
N GLY A 389 21.50 4.39 -12.65
CA GLY A 389 22.11 5.40 -11.78
C GLY A 389 21.53 6.78 -12.05
N ARG A 390 21.88 7.78 -11.24
CA ARG A 390 21.47 9.18 -11.47
C ARG A 390 22.28 9.86 -12.56
#